data_AF-A0A7S3GFY5-F1
#
_entry.id   AF-A0A7S3GFY5-F1
#
_cell.length_a   1.000
_cell.length_b   1.000
_cell.length_c   1.000
_cell.angle_alpha   90.00
_cell.angle_beta   90.00
_cell.angle_gamma   90.00
#
_symmetry.space_group_name_H-M   'P 1'
#
loop_
_entity.id
_entity.type
_entity.pdbx_description
1 polymer ?
#
loop_
_entity_poly.entity_id
_entity_poly.type
_entity_poly.pdbx_seq_one_letter_code
_entity_poly.pdbx_strand_id
1 'polypeptide(L)'
;SFEMDSNKLGGDAKDFGSEGYFRPIQFQVVREAEVPRSKLQVELACGDLARLPACQDGKPHDALIVTVPADNYRVREGSLSECLFRRGISVKMLAENRGFDLREATCCWSSSVMSDEEQGKFNFRHLFVLEESLDINFDYRHLLETIRRLFRFISLHNSTSTPIKRIALPLIGCGSAAAFRPEIGRKNFVLRSILDEMMRVKSELEQ
;
A
#
# COMPACT_ATOMS: atom_id res chain seq x y z
N SER A 1 14.43 22.58 8.53
CA SER A 1 14.27 22.01 9.88
C SER A 1 12.84 21.48 9.98
N PHE A 2 12.68 20.19 10.27
CA PHE A 2 11.37 19.55 10.46
C PHE A 2 11.20 19.34 11.97
N GLU A 3 10.39 20.17 12.62
CA GLU A 3 9.91 19.89 13.97
C GLU A 3 8.46 19.39 13.88
N MET A 4 8.22 18.19 14.42
CA MET A 4 6.89 17.62 14.57
C MET A 4 6.39 17.91 15.97
N ASP A 5 5.27 18.60 16.05
CA ASP A 5 4.56 18.83 17.30
C ASP A 5 3.86 17.52 17.74
N SER A 6 4.44 16.85 18.73
CA SER A 6 4.00 15.54 19.25
C SER A 6 2.62 15.57 19.91
N ASN A 7 2.06 16.76 20.15
CA ASN A 7 0.82 16.93 20.89
C ASN A 7 -0.48 16.81 20.07
N LYS A 8 -0.41 16.57 18.74
CA LYS A 8 -1.61 16.41 17.89
C LYS A 8 -2.10 14.97 17.68
N LEU A 9 -1.47 13.97 18.31
CA LEU A 9 -1.85 12.55 18.19
C LEU A 9 -2.48 11.95 19.47
N GLY A 10 -2.75 12.77 20.48
CA GLY A 10 -3.38 12.34 21.74
C GLY A 10 -4.90 12.22 21.62
N GLY A 11 -5.38 11.16 20.94
CA GLY A 11 -6.72 10.64 21.15
C GLY A 11 -6.63 9.45 22.10
N ASP A 12 -7.23 9.55 23.28
CA ASP A 12 -7.17 8.56 24.35
C ASP A 12 -7.57 7.16 23.88
N ALA A 13 -6.68 6.19 24.12
CA ALA A 13 -6.88 4.77 23.82
C ALA A 13 -7.80 4.09 24.85
N LYS A 14 -8.99 4.66 25.13
CA LYS A 14 -9.96 4.12 26.09
C LYS A 14 -11.34 3.76 25.52
N ASP A 15 -11.59 3.95 24.23
CA ASP A 15 -12.92 3.72 23.61
C ASP A 15 -13.10 2.39 22.85
N PHE A 16 -12.28 1.36 23.12
CA PHE A 16 -12.53 0.02 22.58
C PHE A 16 -13.52 -0.76 23.47
N GLY A 17 -14.72 -0.20 23.63
CA GLY A 17 -15.89 -0.86 24.23
C GLY A 17 -16.71 -1.58 23.16
N SER A 18 -17.19 -2.77 23.52
CA SER A 18 -18.13 -3.62 22.78
C SER A 18 -19.35 -2.86 22.24
N GLU A 19 -19.71 -3.12 20.98
CA GLU A 19 -20.85 -2.55 20.24
C GLU A 19 -20.77 -1.05 19.92
N GLY A 20 -19.73 -0.64 19.17
CA GLY A 20 -19.60 0.71 18.63
C GLY A 20 -19.68 0.73 17.11
N TYR A 21 -20.66 1.46 16.57
CA TYR A 21 -20.71 1.83 15.15
C TYR A 21 -19.37 2.47 14.74
N PHE A 22 -18.51 1.74 14.03
CA PHE A 22 -17.37 2.32 13.34
C PHE A 22 -17.93 3.36 12.36
N ARG A 23 -17.85 4.65 12.72
CA ARG A 23 -18.07 5.71 11.74
C ARG A 23 -17.07 5.46 10.61
N PRO A 24 -17.51 5.45 9.34
CA PRO A 24 -16.58 5.32 8.23
C PRO A 24 -15.53 6.42 8.39
N ILE A 25 -14.26 6.06 8.54
CA ILE A 25 -13.17 7.03 8.49
C ILE A 25 -13.22 7.60 7.07
N GLN A 26 -13.59 8.86 6.95
CA GLN A 26 -13.51 9.56 5.67
C GLN A 26 -12.04 9.60 5.26
N PHE A 27 -11.78 9.21 4.01
CA PHE A 27 -10.43 9.23 3.48
C PHE A 27 -9.95 10.68 3.44
N GLN A 28 -8.92 11.00 4.22
CA GLN A 28 -8.42 12.35 4.39
C GLN A 28 -6.92 12.39 4.13
N VAL A 29 -6.50 13.25 3.22
CA VAL A 29 -5.08 13.58 3.06
C VAL A 29 -4.64 14.38 4.28
N VAL A 30 -3.67 13.82 5.01
CA VAL A 30 -3.08 14.40 6.23
C VAL A 30 -1.85 15.22 5.88
N ARG A 31 -1.13 14.81 4.82
CA ARG A 31 0.08 15.51 4.38
C ARG A 31 0.36 15.28 2.91
N GLU A 32 0.99 16.25 2.28
CA GLU A 32 1.49 16.14 0.92
C GLU A 32 2.95 16.55 0.88
N ALA A 33 3.69 15.93 -0.03
CA ALA A 33 5.08 16.29 -0.31
C ALA A 33 5.34 16.16 -1.81
N GLU A 34 5.99 17.17 -2.37
CA GLU A 34 6.58 17.07 -3.72
C GLU A 34 7.98 16.49 -3.61
N VAL A 35 8.32 15.61 -4.55
CA VAL A 35 9.64 14.98 -4.68
C VAL A 35 10.56 15.97 -5.42
N PRO A 36 11.59 16.57 -4.78
CA PRO A 36 12.44 17.54 -5.45
C PRO A 36 13.05 17.00 -6.74
N ARG A 37 13.13 17.86 -7.76
CA ARG A 37 13.64 17.55 -9.11
C ARG A 37 12.85 16.46 -9.84
N SER A 38 11.61 16.21 -9.44
CA SER A 38 10.74 15.27 -10.12
C SER A 38 9.29 15.77 -10.18
N LYS A 39 8.46 15.19 -11.05
CA LYS A 39 7.01 15.45 -11.11
C LYS A 39 6.18 14.56 -10.16
N LEU A 40 6.81 13.86 -9.22
CA LEU A 40 6.12 12.95 -8.29
C LEU A 40 5.62 13.72 -7.08
N GLN A 41 4.37 13.42 -6.70
CA GLN A 41 3.72 13.89 -5.50
C GLN A 41 3.44 12.68 -4.61
N VAL A 42 3.74 12.79 -3.32
CA VAL A 42 3.39 11.78 -2.32
C VAL A 42 2.36 12.36 -1.37
N GLU A 43 1.27 11.63 -1.20
CA GLU A 43 0.21 11.97 -0.28
C GLU A 43 0.19 10.95 0.86
N LEU A 44 0.24 11.42 2.09
CA LEU A 44 -0.06 10.65 3.28
C LEU A 44 -1.52 10.86 3.62
N ALA A 45 -2.31 9.79 3.55
CA ALA A 45 -3.73 9.83 3.87
C ALA A 45 -4.11 8.85 4.97
N CYS A 46 -5.19 9.19 5.69
CA CYS A 46 -5.84 8.33 6.68
C CYS A 46 -7.20 7.92 6.14
N GLY A 47 -7.47 6.62 6.05
CA GLY A 47 -8.74 6.10 5.55
C GLY A 47 -8.72 4.60 5.31
N ASP A 48 -9.86 4.07 4.89
CA ASP A 48 -10.01 2.66 4.48
C ASP A 48 -9.65 2.50 3.00
N LEU A 49 -8.53 1.83 2.71
CA LEU A 49 -8.07 1.55 1.35
C LEU A 49 -9.03 0.65 0.57
N ALA A 50 -9.86 -0.16 1.23
CA ALA A 50 -10.91 -0.91 0.53
C ALA A 50 -12.06 -0.01 0.06
N ARG A 51 -12.11 1.23 0.56
CA ARG A 51 -13.02 2.33 0.18
C ARG A 51 -12.25 3.51 -0.44
N LEU A 52 -11.13 3.23 -1.11
CA LEU A 52 -10.31 4.26 -1.76
C LEU A 52 -11.20 5.16 -2.64
N PRO A 53 -11.18 6.49 -2.43
CA PRO A 53 -11.95 7.41 -3.27
C PRO A 53 -11.32 7.51 -4.66
N ALA A 54 -12.08 8.06 -5.61
CA ALA A 54 -11.49 8.50 -6.87
C ALA A 54 -10.47 9.63 -6.60
N CYS A 55 -9.50 9.78 -7.50
CA CYS A 55 -8.58 10.91 -7.46
C CYS A 55 -9.35 12.23 -7.67
N GLN A 56 -8.70 13.37 -7.37
CA GLN A 56 -9.30 14.70 -7.51
C GLN A 56 -9.87 14.98 -8.92
N ASP A 57 -9.31 14.35 -9.97
CA ASP A 57 -9.80 14.45 -11.35
C ASP A 57 -10.94 13.47 -11.69
N GLY A 58 -11.53 12.82 -10.68
CA GLY A 58 -12.63 11.86 -10.83
C GLY A 58 -12.23 10.50 -11.39
N LYS A 59 -10.93 10.26 -11.65
CA LYS A 59 -10.45 8.99 -12.20
C LYS A 59 -10.11 7.99 -11.10
N PRO A 60 -10.20 6.68 -11.39
CA PRO A 60 -9.65 5.66 -10.49
C PRO A 60 -8.13 5.79 -10.39
N HIS A 61 -7.58 5.26 -9.32
CA HIS A 61 -6.16 4.99 -9.17
C HIS A 61 -5.76 3.92 -10.18
N ASP A 62 -4.50 3.92 -10.63
CA ASP A 62 -4.04 2.90 -11.57
C ASP A 62 -3.80 1.57 -10.84
N ALA A 63 -3.32 1.62 -9.60
CA ALA A 63 -3.15 0.42 -8.78
C ALA A 63 -3.42 0.67 -7.29
N LEU A 64 -3.98 -0.35 -6.63
CA LEU A 64 -3.93 -0.51 -5.17
C LEU A 64 -2.93 -1.62 -4.84
N ILE A 65 -1.99 -1.35 -3.93
CA ILE A 65 -1.06 -2.35 -3.42
C ILE A 65 -1.65 -3.06 -2.21
N VAL A 66 -1.51 -4.38 -2.17
CA VAL A 66 -1.78 -5.20 -0.99
C VAL A 66 -0.57 -6.05 -0.65
N THR A 67 -0.34 -6.28 0.63
CA THR A 67 0.70 -7.20 1.11
C THR A 67 0.06 -8.50 1.57
N VAL A 68 0.67 -9.62 1.19
CA VAL A 68 0.25 -10.97 1.59
C VAL A 68 1.48 -11.83 1.89
N PRO A 69 1.37 -12.87 2.71
CA PRO A 69 2.43 -13.86 2.83
C PRO A 69 2.67 -14.56 1.48
N ALA A 70 3.94 -14.85 1.17
CA ALA A 70 4.32 -15.58 -0.03
C ALA A 70 3.51 -16.87 -0.20
N ASP A 71 2.97 -17.05 -1.41
CA ASP A 71 2.10 -18.17 -1.82
C ASP A 71 0.87 -18.45 -0.93
N ASN A 72 0.51 -17.53 -0.03
CA ASN A 72 -0.64 -17.70 0.85
C ASN A 72 -1.60 -16.51 0.77
N TYR A 73 -2.57 -16.65 -0.13
CA TYR A 73 -3.62 -15.66 -0.39
C TYR A 73 -4.91 -15.90 0.41
N ARG A 74 -4.86 -16.71 1.48
CA ARG A 74 -6.03 -16.89 2.33
C ARG A 74 -6.41 -15.55 2.96
N VAL A 75 -7.71 -15.34 3.11
CA VAL A 75 -8.23 -14.15 3.81
C VAL A 75 -7.68 -14.14 5.23
N ARG A 76 -7.05 -13.03 5.62
CA ARG A 76 -6.50 -12.84 6.96
C ARG A 76 -7.34 -11.82 7.70
N GLU A 77 -7.88 -12.22 8.85
CA GLU A 77 -8.69 -11.33 9.69
C GLU A 77 -7.90 -10.06 10.07
N GLY A 78 -8.59 -8.91 10.03
CA GLY A 78 -8.02 -7.60 10.34
C GLY A 78 -7.07 -7.06 9.27
N SER A 79 -7.00 -7.67 8.08
CA SER A 79 -6.13 -7.24 6.99
C SER A 79 -6.88 -6.53 5.87
N LEU A 80 -6.15 -5.78 5.04
CA LEU A 80 -6.70 -5.16 3.84
C LEU A 80 -7.31 -6.21 2.88
N SER A 81 -6.73 -7.41 2.79
CA SER A 81 -7.27 -8.47 1.92
C SER A 81 -8.62 -8.99 2.42
N GLU A 82 -8.88 -8.98 3.73
CA GLU A 82 -10.22 -9.26 4.25
C GLU A 82 -11.20 -8.14 3.91
N CYS A 83 -10.83 -6.88 4.10
CA CYS A 83 -11.70 -5.75 3.77
C CYS A 83 -12.10 -5.75 2.28
N LEU A 84 -11.17 -6.10 1.40
CA LEU A 84 -11.44 -6.30 -0.03
C LEU A 84 -12.34 -7.51 -0.28
N PHE A 85 -12.08 -8.64 0.38
CA PHE A 85 -12.88 -9.86 0.25
C PHE A 85 -14.34 -9.64 0.64
N ARG A 86 -14.59 -8.97 1.77
CA ARG A 86 -15.94 -8.60 2.23
C ARG A 86 -16.69 -7.70 1.24
N ARG A 87 -15.98 -7.04 0.32
CA ARG A 87 -16.53 -6.18 -0.73
C ARG A 87 -16.55 -6.83 -2.11
N GLY A 88 -16.17 -8.10 -2.21
CA GLY A 88 -16.25 -8.89 -3.44
C GLY A 88 -14.93 -9.07 -4.19
N ILE A 89 -13.79 -8.56 -3.70
CA ILE A 89 -12.47 -8.82 -4.31
C ILE A 89 -11.74 -9.90 -3.52
N SER A 90 -11.54 -11.06 -4.13
CA SER A 90 -10.74 -12.15 -3.55
C SER A 90 -9.34 -12.19 -4.14
N VAL A 91 -8.33 -11.86 -3.32
CA VAL A 91 -6.91 -11.94 -3.74
C VAL A 91 -6.55 -13.35 -4.20
N LYS A 92 -7.10 -14.38 -3.54
CA LYS A 92 -6.90 -15.78 -3.93
C LYS A 92 -7.41 -16.05 -5.34
N MET A 93 -8.61 -15.58 -5.68
CA MET A 93 -9.18 -15.78 -7.03
C MET A 93 -8.37 -15.04 -8.09
N LEU A 94 -7.93 -13.81 -7.78
CA LEU A 94 -7.07 -13.04 -8.69
C LEU A 94 -5.70 -13.70 -8.91
N ALA A 95 -5.17 -14.42 -7.92
CA ALA A 95 -3.91 -15.13 -8.04
C ALA A 95 -3.98 -16.34 -8.99
N GLU A 96 -5.16 -16.88 -9.27
CA GLU A 96 -5.36 -17.99 -10.23
C GLU A 96 -5.21 -17.52 -11.68
N ASN A 97 -5.42 -16.23 -11.94
CA ASN A 97 -5.27 -15.62 -13.26
C ASN A 97 -4.58 -14.25 -13.15
N ARG A 98 -3.26 -14.29 -12.91
CA ARG A 98 -2.43 -13.08 -12.80
C ARG A 98 -2.26 -12.43 -14.17
N GLY A 99 -2.33 -11.09 -14.20
CA GLY A 99 -2.08 -10.32 -15.42
C GLY A 99 -0.59 -10.19 -15.73
N PHE A 100 0.21 -9.87 -14.72
CA PHE A 100 1.67 -9.73 -14.83
C PHE A 100 2.32 -10.31 -13.58
N ASP A 101 3.21 -11.28 -13.74
CA ASP A 101 3.84 -12.01 -12.64
C ASP A 101 5.37 -11.88 -12.72
N LEU A 102 5.97 -11.25 -11.71
CA LEU A 102 7.43 -11.15 -11.55
C LEU A 102 7.85 -11.61 -10.15
N ARG A 103 7.09 -12.52 -9.52
CA ARG A 103 7.31 -12.92 -8.13
C ARG A 103 8.73 -13.43 -7.89
N GLU A 104 9.32 -14.13 -8.86
CA GLU A 104 10.70 -14.62 -8.75
C GLU A 104 11.74 -13.49 -8.65
N ALA A 105 11.50 -12.34 -9.30
CA ALA A 105 12.45 -11.24 -9.36
C ALA A 105 12.15 -10.10 -8.37
N THR A 106 10.87 -9.89 -8.04
CA THR A 106 10.41 -8.73 -7.27
C THR A 106 9.43 -9.09 -6.15
N CYS A 107 9.09 -10.37 -5.97
CA CYS A 107 8.02 -10.80 -5.07
C CYS A 107 6.68 -10.13 -5.36
N CYS A 108 6.48 -9.58 -6.57
CA CYS A 108 5.27 -8.85 -6.93
C CYS A 108 4.58 -9.46 -8.14
N TRP A 109 3.25 -9.37 -8.15
CA TRP A 109 2.42 -9.61 -9.33
C TRP A 109 1.25 -8.62 -9.37
N SER A 110 0.61 -8.48 -10.52
CA SER A 110 -0.61 -7.69 -10.69
C SER A 110 -1.74 -8.54 -11.22
N SER A 111 -2.96 -8.21 -10.79
CA SER A 111 -4.17 -8.69 -11.43
C SER A 111 -4.24 -8.20 -12.88
N SER A 112 -5.07 -8.87 -13.69
CA SER A 112 -5.64 -8.22 -14.87
C SER A 112 -6.35 -6.91 -14.50
N VAL A 113 -6.66 -6.10 -15.52
CA VAL A 113 -7.49 -4.91 -15.31
C VAL A 113 -8.83 -5.34 -14.69
N MET A 114 -9.24 -4.66 -13.63
CA MET A 114 -10.54 -4.86 -12.97
C MET A 114 -11.66 -4.71 -14.01
N SER A 115 -12.64 -5.60 -13.97
CA SER A 115 -13.83 -5.54 -14.82
C SER A 115 -14.64 -4.25 -14.59
N ASP A 116 -15.54 -3.91 -15.51
CA ASP A 116 -16.41 -2.74 -15.36
C ASP A 116 -17.29 -2.84 -14.10
N GLU A 117 -17.71 -4.05 -13.72
CA GLU A 117 -18.47 -4.27 -12.48
C GLU A 117 -17.63 -3.97 -11.23
N GLU A 118 -16.36 -4.40 -11.22
CA GLU A 118 -15.42 -4.12 -10.14
C GLU A 118 -15.08 -2.62 -10.11
N GLN A 119 -14.84 -1.98 -11.25
CA GLN A 119 -14.57 -0.54 -11.32
C GLN A 119 -15.77 0.31 -10.89
N GLY A 120 -16.99 -0.20 -11.02
CA GLY A 120 -18.18 0.43 -10.43
C GLY A 120 -18.21 0.42 -8.89
N LYS A 121 -17.44 -0.47 -8.24
CA LYS A 121 -17.37 -0.65 -6.78
C LYS A 121 -16.07 -0.13 -6.17
N PHE A 122 -15.00 -0.05 -6.97
CA PHE A 122 -13.65 0.26 -6.53
C PHE A 122 -13.00 1.30 -7.43
N ASN A 123 -12.34 2.29 -6.84
CA ASN A 123 -11.64 3.34 -7.58
C ASN A 123 -10.18 2.97 -7.85
N PHE A 124 -9.90 1.74 -8.29
CA PHE A 124 -8.59 1.32 -8.78
C PHE A 124 -8.71 0.34 -9.94
N ARG A 125 -7.74 0.35 -10.86
CA ARG A 125 -7.75 -0.48 -12.08
C ARG A 125 -7.04 -1.82 -11.93
N HIS A 126 -6.00 -1.88 -11.10
CA HIS A 126 -5.25 -3.10 -10.83
C HIS A 126 -5.10 -3.31 -9.33
N LEU A 127 -5.02 -4.58 -8.93
CA LEU A 127 -4.50 -4.96 -7.63
C LEU A 127 -3.05 -5.41 -7.81
N PHE A 128 -2.12 -4.69 -7.21
CA PHE A 128 -0.71 -5.09 -7.15
C PHE A 128 -0.48 -5.82 -5.83
N VAL A 129 0.01 -7.05 -5.91
CA VAL A 129 0.21 -7.90 -4.75
C VAL A 129 1.71 -8.04 -4.52
N LEU A 130 2.13 -7.59 -3.35
CA LEU A 130 3.48 -7.74 -2.83
C LEU A 130 3.49 -8.93 -1.86
N GLU A 131 4.27 -9.94 -2.19
CA GLU A 131 4.48 -11.12 -1.37
C GLU A 131 5.62 -10.89 -0.38
N GLU A 132 5.28 -10.93 0.89
CA GLU A 132 6.23 -10.84 1.99
C GLU A 132 6.59 -12.25 2.44
N SER A 133 7.89 -12.51 2.56
CA SER A 133 8.35 -13.63 3.37
C SER A 133 8.01 -13.30 4.82
N LEU A 134 7.35 -14.22 5.53
CA LEU A 134 7.04 -14.10 6.96
C LEU A 134 8.30 -14.25 7.84
N ASP A 135 9.47 -13.90 7.31
CA ASP A 135 10.73 -14.16 7.98
C ASP A 135 10.82 -13.38 9.30
N ILE A 136 11.32 -14.07 10.31
CA ILE A 136 11.49 -13.61 11.69
C ILE A 136 12.61 -12.58 11.82
N ASN A 137 13.03 -11.92 10.74
CA ASN A 137 14.03 -10.84 10.72
C ASN A 137 13.61 -9.64 9.86
N PHE A 138 12.31 -9.34 9.74
CA PHE A 138 11.87 -8.11 9.09
C PHE A 138 12.42 -6.89 9.86
N ASP A 139 13.43 -6.27 9.28
CA ASP A 139 14.12 -5.09 9.79
C ASP A 139 14.02 -3.93 8.78
N TYR A 140 14.70 -2.83 9.08
CA TYR A 140 14.75 -1.68 8.19
C TYR A 140 15.27 -2.02 6.79
N ARG A 141 16.27 -2.89 6.67
CA ARG A 141 16.85 -3.28 5.37
C ARG A 141 15.85 -4.06 4.53
N HIS A 142 15.08 -4.94 5.16
CA HIS A 142 14.00 -5.65 4.50
C HIS A 142 12.93 -4.70 3.99
N LEU A 143 12.52 -3.69 4.77
CA LEU A 143 11.57 -2.68 4.31
C LEU A 143 12.09 -1.92 3.07
N LEU A 144 13.35 -1.49 3.08
CA LEU A 144 13.95 -0.80 1.92
C LEU A 144 14.00 -1.70 0.69
N GLU A 145 14.39 -2.96 0.88
CA GLU A 145 14.44 -3.93 -0.22
C GLU A 145 13.05 -4.22 -0.78
N THR A 146 12.03 -4.33 0.07
CA THR A 146 10.63 -4.45 -0.33
C THR A 146 10.18 -3.27 -1.18
N ILE A 147 10.53 -2.04 -0.79
CA ILE A 147 10.21 -0.85 -1.58
C ILE A 147 10.93 -0.88 -2.92
N ARG A 148 12.22 -1.20 -2.95
CA ARG A 148 13.00 -1.32 -4.21
C ARG A 148 12.38 -2.32 -5.17
N ARG A 149 12.01 -3.50 -4.67
CA ARG A 149 11.35 -4.54 -5.45
C ARG A 149 10.03 -4.06 -6.03
N LEU A 150 9.23 -3.35 -5.25
CA LEU A 150 7.98 -2.75 -5.71
C LEU A 150 8.22 -1.74 -6.85
N PHE A 151 9.18 -0.83 -6.71
CA PHE A 151 9.49 0.12 -7.79
C PHE A 151 10.03 -0.56 -9.05
N ARG A 152 10.89 -1.57 -8.88
CA ARG A 152 11.37 -2.38 -10.00
C ARG A 152 10.22 -3.07 -10.71
N PHE A 153 9.26 -3.61 -9.95
CA PHE A 153 8.04 -4.20 -10.50
C PHE A 153 7.23 -3.17 -11.30
N ILE A 154 6.98 -1.98 -10.74
CA ILE A 154 6.25 -0.89 -11.42
C ILE A 154 6.97 -0.47 -12.71
N SER A 155 8.30 -0.35 -12.67
CA SER A 155 9.11 0.00 -13.84
C SER A 155 8.95 -1.03 -14.96
N LEU A 156 9.10 -2.32 -14.65
CA LEU A 156 8.98 -3.40 -15.62
C LEU A 156 7.55 -3.55 -16.15
N HIS A 157 6.54 -3.35 -15.30
CA HIS A 157 5.15 -3.30 -15.70
C HIS A 157 4.89 -2.13 -16.68
N ASN A 158 5.43 -0.95 -16.40
CA ASN A 158 5.30 0.22 -17.28
C ASN A 158 6.00 0.05 -18.64
N SER A 159 7.05 -0.78 -18.72
CA SER A 159 7.71 -1.11 -20.00
C SER A 159 6.87 -2.02 -20.90
N THR A 160 5.87 -2.72 -20.34
CA THR A 160 5.12 -3.78 -21.04
C THR A 160 3.61 -3.54 -21.09
N SER A 161 3.11 -2.54 -20.36
CA SER A 161 1.68 -2.28 -20.17
C SER A 161 1.40 -0.76 -20.10
N THR A 162 0.15 -0.41 -19.84
CA THR A 162 -0.25 1.00 -19.65
C THR A 162 0.52 1.59 -18.46
N PRO A 163 1.16 2.77 -18.63
CA PRO A 163 1.94 3.38 -17.56
C PRO A 163 1.09 3.68 -16.32
N ILE A 164 1.50 3.11 -15.20
CA ILE A 164 0.97 3.37 -13.86
C ILE A 164 1.47 4.75 -13.39
N LYS A 165 0.52 5.63 -13.08
CA LYS A 165 0.80 7.01 -12.65
C LYS A 165 0.34 7.28 -11.22
N ARG A 166 -0.68 6.57 -10.74
CA ARG A 166 -1.27 6.77 -9.41
C ARG A 166 -1.42 5.45 -8.68
N ILE A 167 -0.76 5.35 -7.54
CA ILE A 167 -0.71 4.13 -6.74
C ILE A 167 -1.13 4.48 -5.32
N ALA A 168 -2.05 3.71 -4.77
CA ALA A 168 -2.33 3.69 -3.34
C ALA A 168 -1.63 2.50 -2.69
N LEU A 169 -0.98 2.70 -1.55
CA LEU A 169 -0.40 1.60 -0.76
C LEU A 169 -0.72 1.74 0.73
N PRO A 170 -0.91 0.63 1.45
CA PRO A 170 -0.89 0.64 2.91
C PRO A 170 0.51 0.99 3.42
N LEU A 171 0.60 1.38 4.69
CA LEU A 171 1.91 1.43 5.35
C LEU A 171 2.49 0.02 5.43
N ILE A 172 3.53 -0.24 4.63
CA ILE A 172 4.21 -1.53 4.55
C ILE A 172 4.98 -1.78 5.85
N GLY A 173 4.99 -3.04 6.31
CA GLY A 173 5.63 -3.41 7.57
C GLY A 173 4.93 -2.88 8.81
N CYS A 174 3.72 -2.32 8.68
CA CYS A 174 2.85 -1.90 9.77
C CYS A 174 1.61 -2.82 9.85
N GLY A 175 1.09 -3.09 11.06
CA GLY A 175 -0.08 -3.97 11.25
C GLY A 175 0.28 -5.38 11.73
N SER A 176 -0.36 -6.45 11.21
CA SER A 176 -0.09 -7.84 11.65
C SER A 176 1.38 -8.26 11.50
N ALA A 177 2.12 -7.68 10.53
CA ALA A 177 3.56 -7.86 10.40
C ALA A 177 4.37 -7.16 11.51
N ALA A 178 3.85 -6.04 12.06
CA ALA A 178 4.44 -5.29 13.16
C ALA A 178 4.00 -5.75 14.56
N ALA A 179 2.92 -6.55 14.66
CA ALA A 179 2.42 -7.09 15.93
C ALA A 179 3.48 -7.91 16.70
N PHE A 180 4.56 -8.29 16.04
CA PHE A 180 5.70 -8.99 16.64
C PHE A 180 6.90 -8.08 17.01
N ARG A 181 6.86 -6.76 16.77
CA ARG A 181 8.04 -5.87 16.95
C ARG A 181 7.73 -4.41 17.34
N PRO A 182 7.90 -4.00 18.60
CA PRO A 182 7.71 -2.61 19.03
C PRO A 182 8.76 -1.63 18.48
N GLU A 183 9.93 -2.10 18.03
CA GLU A 183 11.04 -1.24 17.60
C GLU A 183 10.81 -0.54 16.26
N ILE A 184 10.07 -1.16 15.34
CA ILE A 184 9.65 -0.59 14.04
C ILE A 184 8.44 0.35 14.23
N GLY A 185 7.77 0.30 15.40
CA GLY A 185 6.57 1.07 15.72
C GLY A 185 6.77 2.58 15.91
N ARG A 186 8.00 3.11 15.79
CA ARG A 186 8.21 4.57 15.71
C ARG A 186 7.74 5.07 14.34
N LYS A 187 6.42 5.29 14.20
CA LYS A 187 5.70 5.72 12.98
C LYS A 187 6.42 6.82 12.18
N ASN A 188 7.08 7.75 12.86
CA ASN A 188 7.79 8.87 12.24
C ASN A 188 9.10 8.46 11.54
N PHE A 189 9.80 7.44 12.03
CA PHE A 189 11.03 6.94 11.41
C PHE A 189 10.71 6.18 10.12
N VAL A 190 9.73 5.27 10.19
CA VAL A 190 9.31 4.44 9.05
C VAL A 190 8.81 5.29 7.89
N LEU A 191 7.94 6.27 8.15
CA LEU A 191 7.42 7.16 7.09
C LEU A 191 8.51 7.95 6.39
N ARG A 192 9.43 8.55 7.16
CA ARG A 192 10.51 9.37 6.59
C ARG A 192 11.44 8.52 5.74
N SER A 193 11.77 7.34 6.22
CA SER A 193 12.62 6.40 5.50
C SER A 193 11.97 5.79 4.26
N ILE A 194 10.67 5.48 4.31
CA ILE A 194 9.91 5.05 3.13
C ILE A 194 9.98 6.15 2.08
N LEU A 195 9.69 7.40 2.47
CA LEU A 195 9.78 8.55 1.56
C LEU A 195 11.19 8.69 1.00
N ASP A 196 12.23 8.76 1.84
CA ASP A 196 13.62 8.92 1.39
C ASP A 196 14.07 7.80 0.43
N GLU A 197 13.60 6.57 0.62
CA GLU A 197 13.90 5.46 -0.31
C GLU A 197 13.07 5.54 -1.59
N MET A 198 11.77 5.86 -1.51
CA MET A 198 10.93 6.13 -2.70
C MET A 198 11.58 7.20 -3.59
N MET A 199 12.11 8.25 -2.96
CA MET A 199 12.86 9.33 -3.61
C MET A 199 14.11 8.82 -4.32
N ARG A 200 14.91 8.00 -3.63
CA ARG A 200 16.17 7.45 -4.14
C ARG A 200 15.95 6.50 -5.31
N VAL A 201 15.06 5.52 -5.14
CA VAL A 201 14.81 4.48 -6.16
C VAL A 201 14.24 5.10 -7.43
N LYS A 202 13.38 6.12 -7.31
CA LYS A 202 12.93 6.87 -8.47
C LYS A 202 14.11 7.49 -9.24
N SER A 203 15.03 8.15 -8.54
CA SER A 203 16.20 8.77 -9.18
C SER A 203 17.10 7.75 -9.87
N GLU A 204 17.16 6.51 -9.37
CA GLU A 204 17.94 5.42 -9.99
C GLU A 204 17.23 4.84 -11.22
N LEU A 205 15.89 4.84 -11.26
CA LEU A 205 15.10 4.37 -12.40
C LEU A 205 14.94 5.38 -13.54
N GLU A 206 15.21 6.66 -13.29
CA GLU A 206 15.19 7.74 -14.30
C GLU A 206 16.57 7.95 -14.99
N GLN A 207 17.60 7.19 -14.60
CA GLN A 207 18.95 7.17 -15.22
C GLN A 207 19.09 6.05 -16.25
#